data_AF-A0A2E1AFY9-F1
#
_entry.id   AF-A0A2E1AFY9-F1
#
_cell.length_a   1.000
_cell.length_b   1.000
_cell.length_c   1.000
_cell.angle_alpha   90.00
_cell.angle_beta   90.00
_cell.angle_gamma   90.00
#
_symmetry.space_group_name_H-M   'P 1'
#
loop_
_entity.id
_entity.type
_entity.pdbx_description
1 polymer ?
#
loop_
_entity_poly.entity_id
_entity_poly.type
_entity_poly.pdbx_seq_one_letter_code
_entity_poly.pdbx_strand_id
1 'polypeptide(L)'
;MECIVDFLPTKYYIPEPAAISIHRPQLDARFNEAVSSNKKLILVTAPAGFGKSTLVAQWLQTQARPAAWLSLDTNERNVSHFLGYLIQAFTSTAPHIGSKLLPILNSTDSLPIESILAALINDLIQYGQELVLVLDDFHEAESAAVNRAAAYLLDNLPSNLTLIITTRVFPDLSLSRMRVSGQLQEIHAEDLRFSDDEVRHLLNQNLQLALTADQIRALRQRTEGWAAGLQLAALSLAQTSDKSSFVGGFSGSHRYITDYLTEEVLRHQPPEIQNFLLKTSVAERLSADLCNSLLGTKDSQTILRYLEANNLFVIPLDQERIWYRYHHLFADLLRQRFKLQDTEAYINALQAVSHWHLEQGNQEEGVAFAFASGDMIFAAQMMTPLVAHLSSTGRSRQVREWLGQLPDEIISQYASLCLYFAITSILQREFERVRPLLDAAERAKHGVPPGYVDMARALYDSIINDGENALDTAYLALEKLPDTAGFEKSTVWLIISTYGLTSNDILSAHDAGKTALNVRGDSTDTRGLVSIYHNLATADMVLWGPTSRTDLGSSSRSASTALRATNGHSDDRYRVSVRHAGAGSL
;
A
#
# COMPACT_ATOMS: atom_id res chain seq x y z
N MET A 1 -24.96 58.70 6.05
CA MET A 1 -23.60 58.13 5.97
C MET A 1 -23.81 56.77 5.33
N GLU A 2 -23.76 56.71 4.00
CA GLU A 2 -23.92 55.45 3.27
C GLU A 2 -22.76 54.55 3.65
N CYS A 3 -23.04 53.44 4.34
CA CYS A 3 -22.06 52.39 4.54
C CYS A 3 -21.82 51.78 3.15
N ILE A 4 -20.78 52.24 2.47
CA ILE A 4 -20.26 51.59 1.29
C ILE A 4 -19.69 50.26 1.78
N VAL A 5 -20.47 49.20 1.67
CA VAL A 5 -19.97 47.83 1.82
C VAL A 5 -19.30 47.50 0.50
N ASP A 6 -18.02 47.86 0.38
CA ASP A 6 -17.22 47.46 -0.78
C ASP A 6 -16.97 45.95 -0.71
N PHE A 7 -17.66 45.20 -1.56
CA PHE A 7 -17.40 43.78 -1.75
C PHE A 7 -16.06 43.60 -2.46
N LEU A 8 -15.22 42.68 -1.99
CA LEU A 8 -13.92 42.42 -2.58
C LEU A 8 -14.08 41.69 -3.94
N PRO A 9 -13.71 42.32 -5.09
CA PRO A 9 -13.95 41.73 -6.41
C PRO A 9 -13.30 40.38 -6.60
N THR A 10 -12.10 40.17 -6.05
CA THR A 10 -11.38 38.91 -6.20
C THR A 10 -12.12 37.70 -5.62
N LYS A 11 -13.15 37.88 -4.79
CA LYS A 11 -13.99 36.78 -4.32
C LYS A 11 -15.02 36.31 -5.35
N TYR A 12 -15.48 37.19 -6.24
CA TYR A 12 -16.58 36.89 -7.15
C TYR A 12 -16.20 36.95 -8.64
N TYR A 13 -14.90 36.90 -8.94
CA TYR A 13 -14.39 36.66 -10.28
C TYR A 13 -13.93 35.22 -10.43
N ILE A 14 -14.14 34.64 -11.62
CA ILE A 14 -13.62 33.32 -11.96
C ILE A 14 -12.09 33.41 -11.97
N PRO A 15 -11.38 32.61 -11.17
CA PRO A 15 -9.93 32.64 -11.14
C PRO A 15 -9.36 32.19 -12.49
N GLU A 16 -8.30 32.86 -12.95
CA GLU A 16 -7.57 32.38 -14.11
C GLU A 16 -6.88 31.05 -13.77
N PRO A 17 -7.08 29.98 -14.55
CA PRO A 17 -6.33 28.75 -14.38
C PRO A 17 -4.83 29.02 -14.42
N ALA A 18 -4.08 28.32 -13.58
CA ALA A 18 -2.63 28.45 -13.55
C ALA A 18 -2.02 28.23 -14.95
N ALA A 19 -0.96 28.98 -15.26
CA ALA A 19 -0.25 28.92 -16.55
C ALA A 19 0.19 27.49 -16.93
N ILE A 20 0.43 26.65 -15.93
CA ILE A 20 0.70 25.22 -16.08
C ILE A 20 -0.53 24.46 -15.58
N SER A 21 -1.47 24.23 -16.48
CA SER A 21 -2.68 23.44 -16.22
C SER A 21 -2.90 22.41 -17.32
N ILE A 22 -3.66 21.36 -17.02
CA ILE A 22 -3.88 20.23 -17.93
C ILE A 22 -5.37 20.17 -18.23
N HIS A 23 -5.73 19.95 -19.48
CA HIS A 23 -7.13 19.68 -19.84
C HIS A 23 -7.53 18.28 -19.42
N ARG A 24 -8.74 18.12 -18.88
CA ARG A 24 -9.23 16.85 -18.32
C ARG A 24 -10.53 16.40 -18.99
N PRO A 25 -10.48 15.92 -20.26
CA PRO A 25 -11.67 15.71 -21.09
C PRO A 25 -12.71 14.76 -20.46
N GLN A 26 -12.27 13.76 -19.69
CA GLN A 26 -13.17 12.82 -19.03
C GLN A 26 -13.97 13.50 -17.90
N LEU A 27 -13.38 14.44 -17.17
CA LEU A 27 -14.08 15.21 -16.15
C LEU A 27 -14.95 16.28 -16.79
N ASP A 28 -14.46 16.96 -17.83
CA ASP A 28 -15.26 17.92 -18.61
C ASP A 28 -16.54 17.27 -19.15
N ALA A 29 -16.44 16.04 -19.65
CA ALA A 29 -17.60 15.26 -20.09
C ALA A 29 -18.61 15.01 -18.96
N ARG A 30 -18.16 14.73 -17.73
CA ARG A 30 -19.06 14.56 -16.57
C ARG A 30 -19.76 15.85 -16.17
N PHE A 31 -19.07 16.99 -16.21
CA PHE A 31 -19.73 18.28 -16.00
C PHE A 31 -20.76 18.57 -17.10
N ASN A 32 -20.42 18.34 -18.36
CA ASN A 32 -21.33 18.52 -19.49
C ASN A 32 -22.55 17.59 -19.41
N GLU A 33 -22.37 16.34 -19.01
CA GLU A 33 -23.45 15.37 -18.79
C GLU A 33 -24.37 15.81 -17.65
N ALA A 34 -23.79 16.26 -16.53
CA ALA A 34 -24.56 16.74 -15.39
C ALA A 34 -25.42 17.95 -15.76
N VAL A 35 -24.82 18.91 -16.47
CA VAL A 35 -25.53 20.11 -16.94
C VAL A 35 -26.62 19.76 -17.95
N SER A 36 -26.32 18.94 -18.97
CA SER A 36 -27.30 18.54 -19.99
C SER A 36 -28.44 17.67 -19.45
N SER A 37 -28.19 16.93 -18.39
CA SER A 37 -29.21 16.13 -17.68
C SER A 37 -29.99 16.92 -16.62
N ASN A 38 -29.83 18.25 -16.56
CA ASN A 38 -30.46 19.13 -15.57
C ASN A 38 -30.22 18.67 -14.11
N LYS A 39 -29.01 18.18 -13.80
CA LYS A 39 -28.59 17.98 -12.41
C LYS A 39 -28.59 19.34 -11.72
N LYS A 40 -29.16 19.39 -10.51
CA LYS A 40 -29.23 20.63 -9.71
C LYS A 40 -27.90 20.95 -9.05
N LEU A 41 -27.17 19.92 -8.60
CA LEU A 41 -25.93 20.06 -7.85
C LEU A 41 -24.82 19.19 -8.44
N ILE A 42 -23.66 19.80 -8.66
CA ILE A 42 -22.38 19.12 -8.90
C ILE A 42 -21.49 19.36 -7.68
N LEU A 43 -21.18 18.31 -6.94
CA LEU A 43 -20.36 18.36 -5.74
C LEU A 43 -18.96 17.84 -6.04
N VAL A 44 -17.95 18.71 -5.95
CA VAL A 44 -16.54 18.38 -6.12
C VAL A 44 -15.87 18.33 -4.74
N THR A 45 -15.62 17.12 -4.23
CA THR A 45 -15.09 16.90 -2.87
C THR A 45 -13.74 16.21 -2.91
N ALA A 46 -12.71 16.88 -2.41
CA ALA A 46 -11.36 16.31 -2.29
C ALA A 46 -10.46 17.15 -1.36
N PRO A 47 -9.38 16.55 -0.81
CA PRO A 47 -8.41 17.27 0.00
C PRO A 47 -7.80 18.49 -0.71
N ALA A 48 -7.00 19.25 0.04
CA ALA A 48 -6.20 20.34 -0.50
C ALA A 48 -5.28 19.84 -1.64
N GLY A 49 -5.08 20.68 -2.65
CA GLY A 49 -4.12 20.40 -3.72
C GLY A 49 -4.54 19.37 -4.78
N PHE A 50 -5.81 18.91 -4.80
CA PHE A 50 -6.35 18.06 -5.87
C PHE A 50 -6.81 18.83 -7.13
N GLY A 51 -6.73 20.17 -7.12
CA GLY A 51 -7.07 21.00 -8.28
C GLY A 51 -8.56 21.23 -8.51
N LYS A 52 -9.40 21.18 -7.46
CA LYS A 52 -10.85 21.38 -7.55
C LYS A 52 -11.23 22.71 -8.23
N SER A 53 -10.74 23.83 -7.69
CA SER A 53 -11.03 25.17 -8.22
C SER A 53 -10.50 25.34 -9.65
N THR A 54 -9.29 24.83 -9.91
CA THR A 54 -8.69 24.85 -11.27
C THR A 54 -9.54 24.08 -12.27
N LEU A 55 -10.02 22.89 -11.91
CA LEU A 55 -10.88 22.08 -12.77
C LEU A 55 -12.17 22.82 -13.11
N VAL A 56 -12.86 23.38 -12.11
CA VAL A 56 -14.13 24.09 -12.35
C VAL A 56 -13.91 25.34 -13.19
N ALA A 57 -12.86 26.11 -12.90
CA ALA A 57 -12.51 27.31 -13.67
C ALA A 57 -12.16 26.98 -15.13
N GLN A 58 -11.36 25.94 -15.37
CA GLN A 58 -11.03 25.49 -16.73
C GLN A 58 -12.27 25.01 -17.47
N TRP A 59 -13.13 24.22 -16.82
CA TRP A 59 -14.38 23.78 -17.43
C TRP A 59 -15.25 24.97 -17.81
N LEU A 60 -15.43 25.96 -16.92
CA LEU A 60 -16.20 27.17 -17.20
C LEU A 60 -15.69 27.96 -18.41
N GLN A 61 -14.37 28.01 -18.65
CA GLN A 61 -13.81 28.67 -19.84
C GLN A 61 -14.21 28.00 -21.15
N THR A 62 -14.61 26.73 -21.13
CA THR A 62 -15.11 26.01 -22.30
C THR A 62 -16.61 26.18 -22.52
N GLN A 63 -17.32 26.79 -21.57
CA GLN A 63 -18.77 26.94 -21.61
C GLN A 63 -19.16 28.30 -22.19
N ALA A 64 -20.20 28.32 -23.02
CA ALA A 64 -20.81 29.56 -23.52
C ALA A 64 -21.81 30.18 -22.52
N ARG A 65 -22.05 29.53 -21.38
CA ARG A 65 -23.06 29.90 -20.40
C ARG A 65 -22.48 30.91 -19.40
N PRO A 66 -23.27 31.91 -18.96
CA PRO A 66 -22.87 32.78 -17.85
C PRO A 66 -22.61 31.97 -16.59
N ALA A 67 -21.62 32.41 -15.80
CA ALA A 67 -21.28 31.80 -14.52
C ALA A 67 -21.06 32.87 -13.46
N ALA A 68 -21.65 32.66 -12.29
CA ALA A 68 -21.36 33.39 -11.06
C ALA A 68 -20.38 32.57 -10.24
N TRP A 69 -19.31 33.19 -9.76
CA TRP A 69 -18.31 32.55 -8.91
C TRP A 69 -18.33 33.20 -7.54
N LEU A 70 -18.18 32.41 -6.48
CA LEU A 70 -17.97 32.90 -5.13
C LEU A 70 -16.91 32.05 -4.43
N SER A 71 -15.76 32.65 -4.17
CA SER A 71 -14.69 32.10 -3.34
C SER A 71 -14.99 32.41 -1.87
N LEU A 72 -15.13 31.38 -1.06
CA LEU A 72 -15.53 31.48 0.34
C LEU A 72 -14.33 31.43 1.28
N ASP A 73 -14.34 32.26 2.31
CA ASP A 73 -13.42 32.16 3.44
C ASP A 73 -14.17 32.21 4.79
N THR A 74 -13.42 32.18 5.89
CA THR A 74 -13.99 32.17 7.24
C THR A 74 -14.90 33.35 7.58
N ASN A 75 -14.82 34.48 6.87
CA ASN A 75 -15.71 35.62 7.09
C ASN A 75 -17.15 35.33 6.64
N GLU A 76 -17.32 34.45 5.66
CA GLU A 76 -18.63 34.05 5.16
C GLU A 76 -19.34 33.02 6.06
N ARG A 77 -18.73 32.63 7.20
CA ARG A 77 -19.48 31.94 8.27
C ARG A 77 -20.63 32.78 8.82
N ASN A 78 -20.50 34.10 8.72
CA ASN A 78 -21.60 35.03 8.96
C ASN A 78 -22.55 35.01 7.76
N VAL A 79 -23.79 34.57 7.99
CA VAL A 79 -24.78 34.39 6.92
C VAL A 79 -25.12 35.68 6.17
N SER A 80 -25.05 36.85 6.81
CA SER A 80 -25.29 38.13 6.11
C SER A 80 -24.17 38.46 5.13
N HIS A 81 -22.92 38.18 5.50
CA HIS A 81 -21.77 38.32 4.59
C HIS A 81 -21.87 37.32 3.43
N PHE A 82 -22.19 36.06 3.73
CA PHE A 82 -22.42 35.02 2.73
C PHE A 82 -23.50 35.44 1.72
N LEU A 83 -24.67 35.87 2.19
CA LEU A 83 -25.76 36.31 1.32
C LEU A 83 -25.39 37.55 0.51
N GLY A 84 -24.68 38.51 1.11
CA GLY A 84 -24.21 39.71 0.42
C GLY A 84 -23.28 39.37 -0.75
N TYR A 85 -22.25 38.55 -0.50
CA TYR A 85 -21.34 38.09 -1.55
C TYR A 85 -22.00 37.17 -2.58
N LEU A 86 -22.95 36.33 -2.17
CA LEU A 86 -23.74 35.49 -3.07
C LEU A 86 -24.55 36.33 -4.06
N ILE A 87 -25.25 37.34 -3.55
CA ILE A 87 -26.01 38.26 -4.38
C ILE A 87 -25.06 39.05 -5.28
N GLN A 88 -23.95 39.55 -4.75
CA GLN A 88 -22.97 40.29 -5.53
C GLN A 88 -22.39 39.47 -6.68
N ALA A 89 -22.10 38.18 -6.47
CA ALA A 89 -21.63 37.26 -7.51
C ALA A 89 -22.66 37.11 -8.64
N PHE A 90 -23.95 37.01 -8.31
CA PHE A 90 -25.01 37.01 -9.31
C PHE A 90 -25.13 38.35 -10.03
N THR A 91 -25.12 39.47 -9.29
CA THR A 91 -25.25 40.81 -9.85
C THR A 91 -24.09 41.14 -10.78
N SER A 92 -22.86 40.68 -10.50
CA SER A 92 -21.71 40.87 -11.39
C SER A 92 -21.82 40.12 -12.71
N THR A 93 -22.51 38.97 -12.72
CA THR A 93 -22.73 38.17 -13.93
C THR A 93 -23.94 38.66 -14.72
N ALA A 94 -25.02 39.02 -14.03
CA ALA A 94 -26.25 39.53 -14.62
C ALA A 94 -26.83 40.67 -13.73
N PRO A 95 -26.70 41.95 -14.14
CA PRO A 95 -27.04 43.11 -13.30
C PRO A 95 -28.47 43.16 -12.75
N HIS A 96 -29.41 42.44 -13.37
CA HIS A 96 -30.80 42.40 -12.94
C HIS A 96 -31.04 41.48 -11.73
N ILE A 97 -30.17 40.50 -11.48
CA ILE A 97 -30.34 39.52 -10.41
C ILE A 97 -29.88 40.13 -9.09
N GLY A 98 -30.78 40.20 -8.10
CA GLY A 98 -30.46 40.59 -6.72
C GLY A 98 -30.10 42.06 -6.50
N SER A 99 -30.16 42.91 -7.54
CA SER A 99 -29.88 44.36 -7.47
C SER A 99 -30.68 45.11 -6.41
N LYS A 100 -31.91 44.66 -6.13
CA LYS A 100 -32.78 45.24 -5.09
C LYS A 100 -32.55 44.68 -3.69
N LEU A 101 -31.80 43.58 -3.57
CA LEU A 101 -31.61 42.85 -2.31
C LEU A 101 -30.40 43.35 -1.51
N LEU A 102 -29.34 43.82 -2.17
CA LEU A 102 -28.15 44.36 -1.49
C LEU A 102 -28.46 45.52 -0.52
N PRO A 103 -29.29 46.52 -0.88
CA PRO A 103 -29.65 47.60 0.05
C PRO A 103 -30.48 47.10 1.24
N ILE A 104 -31.28 46.05 1.03
CA ILE A 104 -32.16 45.47 2.07
C ILE A 104 -31.34 44.70 3.10
N LEU A 105 -30.33 43.93 2.66
CA LEU A 105 -29.40 43.24 3.54
C LEU A 105 -28.62 44.17 4.46
N ASN A 106 -28.34 45.40 4.00
CA ASN A 106 -27.61 46.42 4.74
C ASN A 106 -28.50 47.27 5.67
N SER A 107 -29.82 47.04 5.68
CA SER A 107 -30.76 47.80 6.50
C SER A 107 -30.94 47.20 7.90
N THR A 108 -31.30 48.03 8.88
CA THR A 108 -31.43 47.65 10.30
C THR A 108 -32.60 46.69 10.58
N ASP A 109 -33.58 46.59 9.67
CA ASP A 109 -34.70 45.66 9.75
C ASP A 109 -34.35 44.38 8.97
N SER A 110 -33.68 43.43 9.63
CA SER A 110 -33.26 42.19 8.95
C SER A 110 -34.48 41.34 8.56
N LEU A 111 -34.72 41.17 7.25
CA LEU A 111 -35.64 40.16 6.75
C LEU A 111 -35.14 38.74 7.12
N PRO A 112 -36.05 37.76 7.27
CA PRO A 112 -35.65 36.35 7.36
C PRO A 112 -34.82 35.92 6.15
N ILE A 113 -33.80 35.10 6.38
CA ILE A 113 -32.87 34.58 5.35
C ILE A 113 -33.65 33.95 4.19
N GLU A 114 -34.68 33.17 4.50
CA GLU A 114 -35.52 32.47 3.55
C GLU A 114 -36.29 33.44 2.64
N SER A 115 -36.70 34.60 3.16
CA SER A 115 -37.37 35.65 2.36
C SER A 115 -36.41 36.29 1.36
N ILE A 116 -35.15 36.50 1.76
CA ILE A 116 -34.10 37.05 0.89
C ILE A 116 -33.78 36.05 -0.22
N LEU A 117 -33.60 34.77 0.14
CA LEU A 117 -33.37 33.69 -0.82
C LEU A 117 -34.56 33.48 -1.76
N ALA A 118 -35.80 33.55 -1.26
CA ALA A 118 -36.99 33.44 -2.09
C ALA A 118 -37.06 34.55 -3.14
N ALA A 119 -36.73 35.79 -2.76
CA ALA A 119 -36.66 36.90 -3.70
C ALA A 119 -35.55 36.70 -4.74
N LEU A 120 -34.36 36.23 -4.32
CA LEU A 120 -33.27 35.89 -5.24
C LEU A 120 -33.65 34.76 -6.22
N ILE A 121 -34.34 33.72 -5.74
CA ILE A 121 -34.84 32.62 -6.57
C ILE A 121 -35.86 33.13 -7.60
N ASN A 122 -36.75 34.05 -7.21
CA ASN A 122 -37.69 34.67 -8.15
C ASN A 122 -36.97 35.47 -9.25
N ASP A 123 -35.93 36.23 -8.88
CA ASP A 123 -35.09 36.94 -9.87
C ASP A 123 -34.40 35.96 -10.83
N LEU A 124 -33.90 34.82 -10.32
CA LEU A 124 -33.27 33.77 -11.12
C LEU A 124 -34.25 33.09 -12.08
N ILE A 125 -35.48 32.84 -11.65
CA ILE A 125 -36.55 32.30 -12.51
C ILE A 125 -36.90 33.31 -13.61
N GLN A 126 -37.00 34.60 -13.26
CA GLN A 126 -37.31 35.67 -14.21
C GLN A 126 -36.19 35.89 -15.23
N TYR A 127 -34.93 35.67 -14.84
CA TYR A 127 -33.79 35.74 -15.75
C TYR A 127 -33.91 34.73 -16.90
N GLY A 128 -34.43 33.52 -16.63
CA GLY A 128 -34.87 32.54 -17.63
C GLY A 128 -33.77 31.92 -18.51
N GLN A 129 -32.53 32.41 -18.45
CA GLN A 129 -31.37 31.85 -19.14
C GLN A 129 -30.64 30.87 -18.22
N GLU A 130 -29.97 29.88 -18.82
CA GLU A 130 -29.12 28.93 -18.10
C GLU A 130 -27.94 29.66 -17.45
N LEU A 131 -27.70 29.37 -16.18
CA LEU A 131 -26.70 30.01 -15.35
C LEU A 131 -26.02 28.95 -14.47
N VAL A 132 -24.73 29.11 -14.23
CA VAL A 132 -23.99 28.31 -13.26
C VAL A 132 -23.61 29.17 -12.07
N LEU A 133 -23.81 28.65 -10.85
CA LEU A 133 -23.23 29.23 -9.63
C LEU A 133 -22.14 28.30 -9.12
N VAL A 134 -20.94 28.84 -8.86
CA VAL A 134 -19.86 28.12 -8.18
C VAL A 134 -19.68 28.68 -6.78
N LEU A 135 -19.78 27.82 -5.77
CA LEU A 135 -19.34 28.07 -4.41
C LEU A 135 -18.03 27.34 -4.19
N ASP A 136 -16.93 28.08 -4.28
CA ASP A 136 -15.57 27.55 -4.15
C ASP A 136 -15.14 27.57 -2.67
N ASP A 137 -14.53 26.48 -2.22
CA ASP A 137 -14.06 26.27 -0.85
C ASP A 137 -15.14 26.38 0.25
N PHE A 138 -16.32 25.79 0.00
CA PHE A 138 -17.50 25.88 0.90
C PHE A 138 -17.26 25.56 2.38
N HIS A 139 -16.40 24.57 2.67
CA HIS A 139 -15.96 24.22 4.03
C HIS A 139 -15.47 25.40 4.89
N GLU A 140 -14.92 26.47 4.29
CA GLU A 140 -14.46 27.65 5.04
C GLU A 140 -15.61 28.46 5.64
N ALA A 141 -16.75 28.53 4.92
CA ALA A 141 -17.93 29.30 5.28
C ALA A 141 -18.97 28.49 6.09
N GLU A 142 -18.73 27.21 6.36
CA GLU A 142 -19.70 26.35 7.03
C GLU A 142 -20.09 26.89 8.42
N SER A 143 -21.39 27.07 8.61
CA SER A 143 -22.04 27.37 9.88
C SER A 143 -23.48 26.88 9.81
N ALA A 144 -24.15 26.67 10.96
CA ALA A 144 -25.53 26.20 10.96
C ALA A 144 -26.48 27.12 10.15
N ALA A 145 -26.21 28.43 10.14
CA ALA A 145 -27.00 29.40 9.38
C ALA A 145 -26.70 29.35 7.87
N VAL A 146 -25.42 29.22 7.48
CA VAL A 146 -25.00 29.11 6.07
C VAL A 146 -25.47 27.77 5.48
N ASN A 147 -25.35 26.67 6.21
CA ASN A 147 -25.82 25.35 5.77
C ASN A 147 -27.34 25.36 5.57
N ARG A 148 -28.10 26.02 6.46
CA ARG A 148 -29.55 26.21 6.29
C ARG A 148 -29.88 27.04 5.04
N ALA A 149 -29.15 28.12 4.81
CA ALA A 149 -29.33 28.97 3.63
C ALA A 149 -29.04 28.19 2.33
N ALA A 150 -27.93 27.45 2.30
CA ALA A 150 -27.54 26.62 1.15
C ALA A 150 -28.53 25.47 0.91
N ALA A 151 -29.01 24.80 1.95
CA ALA A 151 -30.05 23.77 1.85
C ALA A 151 -31.36 24.34 1.31
N TYR A 152 -31.79 25.51 1.81
CA TYR A 152 -32.98 26.20 1.30
C TYR A 152 -32.84 26.56 -0.19
N LEU A 153 -31.67 27.05 -0.60
CA LEU A 153 -31.38 27.34 -2.01
C LEU A 153 -31.46 26.05 -2.85
N LEU A 154 -30.82 24.96 -2.41
CA LEU A 154 -30.80 23.65 -3.09
C LEU A 154 -32.22 23.08 -3.30
N ASP A 155 -33.04 23.09 -2.26
CA ASP A 155 -34.42 22.58 -2.30
C ASP A 155 -35.27 23.36 -3.32
N ASN A 156 -35.01 24.65 -3.46
CA ASN A 156 -35.77 25.58 -4.30
C ASN A 156 -35.02 26.02 -5.57
N LEU A 157 -33.93 25.35 -5.94
CA LEU A 157 -33.13 25.69 -7.11
C LEU A 157 -34.01 25.64 -8.38
N PRO A 158 -34.07 26.73 -9.17
CA PRO A 158 -34.83 26.76 -10.41
C PRO A 158 -34.12 25.94 -11.48
N SER A 159 -34.86 25.48 -12.50
CA SER A 159 -34.33 24.56 -13.52
C SER A 159 -33.26 25.19 -14.42
N ASN A 160 -33.15 26.52 -14.45
CA ASN A 160 -32.14 27.25 -15.21
C ASN A 160 -30.86 27.51 -14.43
N LEU A 161 -30.73 27.05 -13.17
CA LEU A 161 -29.53 27.22 -12.35
C LEU A 161 -28.92 25.86 -11.99
N THR A 162 -27.65 25.66 -12.36
CA THR A 162 -26.82 24.56 -11.85
C THR A 162 -25.88 25.09 -10.77
N LEU A 163 -25.90 24.46 -9.60
CA LEU A 163 -24.98 24.76 -8.51
C LEU A 163 -23.77 23.83 -8.56
N ILE A 164 -22.57 24.39 -8.48
CA ILE A 164 -21.32 23.66 -8.29
C ILE A 164 -20.76 24.04 -6.93
N ILE A 165 -20.48 23.05 -6.09
CA ILE A 165 -19.83 23.25 -4.80
C ILE A 165 -18.46 22.57 -4.86
N THR A 166 -17.40 23.31 -4.60
CA THR A 166 -16.09 22.72 -4.28
C THR A 166 -15.90 22.76 -2.77
N THR A 167 -15.38 21.67 -2.20
CA THR A 167 -15.19 21.57 -0.76
C THR A 167 -14.12 20.55 -0.41
N ARG A 168 -13.47 20.72 0.74
CA ARG A 168 -12.56 19.72 1.30
C ARG A 168 -13.30 18.62 2.04
N VAL A 169 -14.50 18.88 2.57
CA VAL A 169 -15.25 17.93 3.40
C VAL A 169 -16.66 17.75 2.86
N PHE A 170 -17.32 16.64 3.17
CA PHE A 170 -18.72 16.46 2.79
C PHE A 170 -19.59 17.49 3.53
N PRO A 171 -20.32 18.36 2.82
CA PRO A 171 -21.07 19.43 3.46
C PRO A 171 -22.36 18.87 4.08
N ASP A 172 -22.76 19.42 5.23
CA ASP A 172 -23.99 19.03 5.92
C ASP A 172 -25.24 19.64 5.26
N LEU A 173 -25.56 19.13 4.07
CA LEU A 173 -26.66 19.60 3.21
C LEU A 173 -27.71 18.51 2.93
N SER A 174 -27.70 17.40 3.69
CA SER A 174 -28.68 16.30 3.58
C SER A 174 -28.92 15.78 2.14
N LEU A 175 -27.83 15.53 1.41
CA LEU A 175 -27.84 15.26 -0.04
C LEU A 175 -28.45 13.91 -0.46
N SER A 176 -28.82 13.04 0.48
CA SER A 176 -29.34 11.69 0.22
C SER A 176 -30.55 11.68 -0.71
N ARG A 177 -31.47 12.66 -0.56
CA ARG A 177 -32.66 12.76 -1.41
C ARG A 177 -32.29 13.08 -2.86
N MET A 178 -31.35 14.01 -3.07
CA MET A 178 -30.87 14.39 -4.39
C MET A 178 -30.14 13.26 -5.09
N ARG A 179 -29.42 12.41 -4.32
CA ARG A 179 -28.76 11.21 -4.84
C ARG A 179 -29.79 10.22 -5.39
N VAL A 180 -30.87 9.94 -4.66
CA VAL A 180 -31.95 9.02 -5.10
C VAL A 180 -32.72 9.59 -6.29
N SER A 181 -33.00 10.89 -6.31
CA SER A 181 -33.73 11.53 -7.42
C SER A 181 -32.86 11.79 -8.65
N GLY A 182 -31.59 11.40 -8.63
CA GLY A 182 -30.65 11.62 -9.72
C GLY A 182 -30.42 13.10 -10.02
N GLN A 183 -30.49 13.99 -9.03
CA GLN A 183 -30.24 15.44 -9.17
C GLN A 183 -28.83 15.86 -8.74
N LEU A 184 -28.05 14.93 -8.21
CA LEU A 184 -26.69 15.13 -7.73
C LEU A 184 -25.68 14.45 -8.67
N GLN A 185 -24.62 15.16 -9.03
CA GLN A 185 -23.39 14.60 -9.59
C GLN A 185 -22.27 14.78 -8.58
N GLU A 186 -21.61 13.68 -8.19
CA GLU A 186 -20.45 13.75 -7.28
C GLU A 186 -19.16 13.53 -8.07
N ILE A 187 -18.11 14.27 -7.71
CA ILE A 187 -16.74 14.11 -8.21
C ILE A 187 -15.84 14.05 -6.96
N HIS A 188 -15.18 12.91 -6.75
CA HIS A 188 -14.39 12.66 -5.54
C HIS A 188 -12.88 12.76 -5.81
N ALA A 189 -12.09 12.70 -4.74
CA ALA A 189 -10.62 12.73 -4.84
C ALA A 189 -10.06 11.66 -5.80
N GLU A 190 -10.68 10.48 -5.87
CA GLU A 190 -10.29 9.39 -6.79
C GLU A 190 -10.43 9.79 -8.26
N ASP A 191 -11.51 10.47 -8.61
CA ASP A 191 -11.75 11.01 -9.95
C ASP A 191 -10.74 12.10 -10.30
N LEU A 192 -10.29 12.84 -9.29
CA LEU A 192 -9.37 13.96 -9.46
C LEU A 192 -7.91 13.54 -9.56
N ARG A 193 -7.56 12.28 -9.27
CA ARG A 193 -6.18 11.78 -9.42
C ARG A 193 -5.77 11.83 -10.88
N PHE A 194 -4.56 12.30 -11.13
CA PHE A 194 -4.01 12.28 -12.48
C PHE A 194 -3.68 10.86 -12.92
N SER A 195 -4.12 10.53 -14.14
CA SER A 195 -3.75 9.34 -14.90
C SER A 195 -2.31 9.42 -15.40
N ASP A 196 -1.72 8.29 -15.82
CA ASP A 196 -0.36 8.26 -16.38
C ASP A 196 -0.20 9.25 -17.55
N ASP A 197 -1.23 9.41 -18.38
CA ASP A 197 -1.24 10.34 -19.50
C ASP A 197 -1.29 11.81 -19.06
N GLU A 198 -2.12 12.14 -18.06
CA GLU A 198 -2.17 13.49 -17.48
C GLU A 198 -0.82 13.82 -16.81
N VAL A 199 -0.24 12.89 -16.04
CA VAL A 199 1.08 13.09 -15.43
C VAL A 199 2.16 13.31 -16.49
N ARG A 200 2.16 12.51 -17.55
CA ARG A 200 3.08 12.69 -18.69
C ARG A 200 2.90 14.04 -19.36
N HIS A 201 1.66 14.49 -19.56
CA HIS A 201 1.36 15.79 -20.14
C HIS A 201 1.89 16.93 -19.25
N LEU A 202 1.61 16.88 -17.94
CA LEU A 202 2.11 17.84 -16.97
C LEU A 202 3.64 17.96 -17.02
N LEU A 203 4.31 16.83 -16.78
CA LEU A 203 5.73 16.83 -16.47
C LEU A 203 6.58 17.02 -17.73
N ASN A 204 6.19 16.43 -18.86
CA ASN A 204 6.99 16.48 -20.08
C ASN A 204 6.50 17.50 -21.10
N GLN A 205 5.19 17.71 -21.25
CA GLN A 205 4.67 18.63 -22.28
C GLN A 205 4.61 20.06 -21.76
N ASN A 206 4.13 20.27 -20.52
CA ASN A 206 4.05 21.63 -19.95
C ASN A 206 5.37 22.05 -19.30
N LEU A 207 6.02 21.15 -18.55
CA LEU A 207 7.21 21.46 -17.75
C LEU A 207 8.53 21.03 -18.39
N GLN A 208 8.48 20.35 -19.54
CA GLN A 208 9.67 19.97 -20.33
C GLN A 208 10.73 19.17 -19.54
N LEU A 209 10.32 18.37 -18.56
CA LEU A 209 11.23 17.60 -17.70
C LEU A 209 11.81 16.35 -18.36
N ALA A 210 11.34 15.95 -19.55
CA ALA A 210 11.87 14.83 -20.33
C ALA A 210 12.07 13.52 -19.52
N LEU A 211 11.10 13.18 -18.67
CA LEU A 211 11.09 11.95 -17.88
C LEU A 211 10.69 10.74 -18.72
N THR A 212 11.23 9.57 -18.38
CA THR A 212 10.85 8.29 -19.00
C THR A 212 9.47 7.82 -18.51
N ALA A 213 8.86 6.86 -19.22
CA ALA A 213 7.57 6.29 -18.82
C ALA A 213 7.63 5.61 -17.43
N ASP A 214 8.74 4.93 -17.11
CA ASP A 214 8.92 4.29 -15.81
C ASP A 214 9.10 5.32 -14.68
N GLN A 215 9.80 6.43 -14.95
CA GLN A 215 9.91 7.54 -13.99
C GLN A 215 8.54 8.19 -13.74
N ILE A 216 7.74 8.39 -14.78
CA ILE A 216 6.36 8.92 -14.67
C ILE A 216 5.51 7.98 -13.82
N ARG A 217 5.55 6.67 -14.09
CA ARG A 217 4.80 5.67 -13.33
C ARG A 217 5.23 5.64 -11.86
N ALA A 218 6.54 5.70 -11.59
CA ALA A 218 7.08 5.74 -10.24
C ALA A 218 6.64 7.00 -9.47
N LEU A 219 6.71 8.19 -10.10
CA LEU A 219 6.21 9.42 -9.50
C LEU A 219 4.71 9.38 -9.25
N ARG A 220 3.92 8.88 -10.20
CA ARG A 220 2.48 8.75 -10.02
C ARG A 220 2.15 7.76 -8.89
N GLN A 221 2.85 6.65 -8.76
CA GLN A 221 2.64 5.70 -7.66
C GLN A 221 2.96 6.32 -6.29
N ARG A 222 4.01 7.13 -6.19
CA ARG A 222 4.42 7.81 -4.95
C ARG A 222 3.49 8.97 -4.58
N THR A 223 3.08 9.76 -5.56
CA THR A 223 2.12 10.86 -5.38
C THR A 223 0.67 10.41 -5.38
N GLU A 224 0.41 9.15 -5.73
CA GLU A 224 -0.91 8.59 -6.05
C GLU A 224 -1.73 9.44 -7.04
N GLY A 225 -1.07 10.20 -7.93
CA GLY A 225 -1.72 11.12 -8.87
C GLY A 225 -2.18 12.44 -8.25
N TRP A 226 -1.74 12.79 -7.04
CA TRP A 226 -2.07 14.05 -6.38
C TRP A 226 -1.43 15.25 -7.10
N ALA A 227 -2.27 16.15 -7.61
CA ALA A 227 -1.85 17.25 -8.47
C ALA A 227 -0.81 18.18 -7.81
N ALA A 228 -1.04 18.63 -6.57
CA ALA A 228 -0.08 19.45 -5.85
C ALA A 228 1.22 18.68 -5.56
N GLY A 229 1.14 17.41 -5.17
CA GLY A 229 2.32 16.56 -4.98
C GLY A 229 3.19 16.45 -6.23
N LEU A 230 2.56 16.31 -7.41
CA LEU A 230 3.25 16.28 -8.70
C LEU A 230 3.87 17.63 -9.07
N GLN A 231 3.18 18.75 -8.81
CA GLN A 231 3.75 20.08 -9.03
C GLN A 231 4.95 20.35 -8.12
N LEU A 232 4.87 19.98 -6.84
CA LEU A 232 5.96 20.13 -5.87
C LEU A 232 7.15 19.21 -6.22
N ALA A 233 6.88 17.99 -6.71
CA ALA A 233 7.92 17.12 -7.27
C ALA A 233 8.59 17.76 -8.49
N ALA A 234 7.81 18.37 -9.38
CA ALA A 234 8.31 19.01 -10.58
C ALA A 234 9.21 20.23 -10.29
N LEU A 235 8.86 21.05 -9.28
CA LEU A 235 9.73 22.15 -8.82
C LEU A 235 11.12 21.67 -8.40
N SER A 236 11.19 20.49 -7.77
CA SER A 236 12.45 19.87 -7.32
C SER A 236 13.22 19.23 -8.49
N LEU A 237 12.51 18.58 -9.42
CA LEU A 237 13.08 17.96 -10.61
C LEU A 237 13.69 18.99 -11.56
N ALA A 238 13.11 20.19 -11.64
CA ALA A 238 13.66 21.27 -12.45
C ALA A 238 15.06 21.73 -11.99
N GLN A 239 15.40 21.48 -10.71
CA GLN A 239 16.68 21.88 -10.10
C GLN A 239 17.71 20.74 -10.07
N THR A 240 17.33 19.52 -10.47
CA THR A 240 18.16 18.32 -10.31
C THR A 240 18.67 17.80 -11.66
N SER A 241 19.98 17.50 -11.75
CA SER A 241 20.59 16.88 -12.93
C SER A 241 20.32 15.37 -13.03
N ASP A 242 20.34 14.66 -11.90
CA ASP A 242 20.03 13.22 -11.82
C ASP A 242 18.55 12.97 -11.47
N LYS A 243 17.72 12.93 -12.51
CA LYS A 243 16.28 12.69 -12.39
C LYS A 243 15.95 11.26 -11.93
N SER A 244 16.78 10.28 -12.28
CA SER A 244 16.55 8.88 -11.91
C SER A 244 16.71 8.67 -10.41
N SER A 245 17.80 9.19 -9.84
CA SER A 245 18.02 9.15 -8.39
C SER A 245 16.95 9.92 -7.64
N PHE A 246 16.57 11.12 -8.13
CA PHE A 246 15.49 11.90 -7.53
C PHE A 246 14.17 11.11 -7.48
N VAL A 247 13.73 10.53 -8.60
CA VAL A 247 12.47 9.78 -8.65
C VAL A 247 12.51 8.55 -7.74
N GLY A 248 13.66 7.86 -7.67
CA GLY A 248 13.87 6.75 -6.74
C GLY A 248 13.87 7.17 -5.26
N GLY A 249 14.28 8.38 -4.95
CA GLY A 249 14.29 8.95 -3.59
C GLY A 249 13.03 9.71 -3.19
N PHE A 250 12.14 10.04 -4.13
CA PHE A 250 11.02 10.95 -3.88
C PHE A 250 9.98 10.39 -2.91
N SER A 251 9.93 10.91 -1.70
CA SER A 251 9.00 10.52 -0.65
C SER A 251 8.37 11.75 0.02
N GLY A 252 7.48 11.51 0.97
CA GLY A 252 6.89 12.60 1.77
C GLY A 252 7.89 13.39 2.62
N SER A 253 9.14 12.93 2.74
CA SER A 253 10.21 13.63 3.44
C SER A 253 10.88 14.76 2.63
N HIS A 254 10.50 14.94 1.36
CA HIS A 254 11.03 16.06 0.57
C HIS A 254 10.53 17.41 1.10
N ARG A 255 11.46 18.37 1.23
CA ARG A 255 11.22 19.70 1.82
C ARG A 255 9.90 20.35 1.37
N TYR A 256 9.67 20.49 0.07
CA TYR A 256 8.46 21.14 -0.44
C TYR A 256 7.16 20.40 -0.09
N ILE A 257 7.20 19.06 -0.03
CA ILE A 257 6.05 18.23 0.37
C ILE A 257 5.82 18.37 1.87
N THR A 258 6.89 18.30 2.66
CA THR A 258 6.86 18.51 4.10
C THR A 258 6.28 19.87 4.47
N ASP A 259 6.76 20.93 3.84
CA ASP A 259 6.31 22.30 4.10
C ASP A 259 4.82 22.42 3.76
N TYR A 260 4.41 22.00 2.56
CA TYR A 260 3.00 22.05 2.14
C TYR A 260 2.07 21.25 3.06
N LEU A 261 2.34 19.95 3.28
CA LEU A 261 1.46 19.10 4.08
C LEU A 261 1.43 19.51 5.56
N THR A 262 2.54 20.06 6.08
CA THR A 262 2.56 20.60 7.44
C THR A 262 1.67 21.84 7.54
N GLU A 263 1.81 22.78 6.60
CA GLU A 263 1.10 24.05 6.62
C GLU A 263 -0.38 23.91 6.26
N GLU A 264 -0.70 23.20 5.19
CA GLU A 264 -2.06 23.06 4.69
C GLU A 264 -2.88 22.01 5.43
N VAL A 265 -2.25 20.96 5.96
CA VAL A 265 -2.98 19.82 6.54
C VAL A 265 -2.78 19.74 8.04
N LEU A 266 -1.55 19.55 8.52
CA LEU A 266 -1.29 19.23 9.93
C LEU A 266 -1.52 20.38 10.90
N ARG A 267 -1.05 21.60 10.58
CA ARG A 267 -1.16 22.77 11.49
C ARG A 267 -2.60 23.16 11.78
N HIS A 268 -3.53 22.83 10.88
CA HIS A 268 -4.95 23.10 11.05
C HIS A 268 -5.67 22.08 11.97
N GLN A 269 -5.01 20.99 12.36
CA GLN A 269 -5.63 19.95 13.18
C GLN A 269 -5.49 20.22 14.68
N PRO A 270 -6.50 19.86 15.50
CA PRO A 270 -6.37 19.89 16.95
C PRO A 270 -5.19 19.02 17.45
N PRO A 271 -4.57 19.35 18.61
CA PRO A 271 -3.43 18.60 19.14
C PRO A 271 -3.67 17.09 19.31
N GLU A 272 -4.89 16.71 19.68
CA GLU A 272 -5.30 15.30 19.81
C GLU A 272 -5.21 14.55 18.47
N ILE A 273 -5.71 15.17 17.39
CA ILE A 273 -5.69 14.61 16.03
C ILE A 273 -4.26 14.54 15.49
N GLN A 274 -3.45 15.58 15.73
CA GLN A 274 -2.02 15.55 15.35
C GLN A 274 -1.29 14.41 16.05
N ASN A 275 -1.51 14.22 17.35
CA ASN A 275 -0.89 13.13 18.11
C ASN A 275 -1.36 11.75 17.62
N PHE A 276 -2.65 11.59 17.30
CA PHE A 276 -3.18 10.37 16.69
C PHE A 276 -2.44 10.07 15.38
N LEU A 277 -2.45 11.00 14.42
CA LEU A 277 -1.82 10.86 13.11
C LEU A 277 -0.33 10.48 13.20
N LEU A 278 0.42 11.13 14.10
CA LEU A 278 1.85 10.84 14.29
C LEU A 278 2.08 9.43 14.83
N LYS A 279 1.40 9.07 15.93
CA LYS A 279 1.65 7.79 16.63
C LYS A 279 1.19 6.58 15.85
N THR A 280 0.12 6.68 15.07
CA THR A 280 -0.39 5.58 14.25
C THR A 280 0.33 5.48 12.90
N SER A 281 1.10 6.49 12.48
CA SER A 281 1.80 6.52 11.19
C SER A 281 2.81 5.38 10.99
N VAL A 282 3.26 4.75 12.08
CA VAL A 282 4.16 3.59 12.04
C VAL A 282 3.55 2.40 11.30
N ALA A 283 2.23 2.24 11.35
CA ALA A 283 1.53 1.15 10.70
C ALA A 283 1.19 1.48 9.23
N GLU A 284 1.28 0.48 8.35
CA GLU A 284 0.90 0.63 6.93
C GLU A 284 -0.63 0.58 6.73
N ARG A 285 -1.30 -0.26 7.52
CA ARG A 285 -2.75 -0.40 7.56
C ARG A 285 -3.22 -0.13 8.99
N LEU A 286 -4.33 0.56 9.10
CA LEU A 286 -4.90 1.01 10.36
C LEU A 286 -6.27 0.37 10.54
N SER A 287 -6.50 -0.18 11.73
CA SER A 287 -7.83 -0.52 12.22
C SER A 287 -8.03 0.17 13.56
N ALA A 288 -9.28 0.31 13.99
CA ALA A 288 -9.55 0.86 15.32
C ALA A 288 -8.87 0.05 16.43
N ASP A 289 -8.84 -1.28 16.31
CA ASP A 289 -8.21 -2.17 17.30
C ASP A 289 -6.70 -1.97 17.39
N LEU A 290 -6.01 -1.85 16.26
CA LEU A 290 -4.58 -1.56 16.24
C LEU A 290 -4.28 -0.17 16.82
N CYS A 291 -5.04 0.85 16.40
CA CYS A 291 -4.87 2.22 16.90
C CYS A 291 -5.14 2.31 18.41
N ASN A 292 -6.16 1.62 18.90
CA ASN A 292 -6.48 1.53 20.33
C ASN A 292 -5.32 0.89 21.11
N SER A 293 -4.74 -0.19 20.59
CA SER A 293 -3.57 -0.85 21.18
C SER A 293 -2.36 0.08 21.24
N LEU A 294 -2.10 0.84 20.17
CA LEU A 294 -0.97 1.77 20.10
C LEU A 294 -1.10 2.98 21.03
N LEU A 295 -2.32 3.50 21.18
CA LEU A 295 -2.58 4.74 21.90
C LEU A 295 -3.03 4.53 23.34
N GLY A 296 -3.40 3.29 23.72
CA GLY A 296 -4.04 3.00 24.99
C GLY A 296 -5.45 3.59 25.10
N THR A 297 -6.15 3.77 23.97
CA THR A 297 -7.50 4.33 23.88
C THR A 297 -8.53 3.27 23.50
N LYS A 298 -9.83 3.63 23.50
CA LYS A 298 -10.92 2.69 23.13
C LYS A 298 -11.76 3.13 21.93
N ASP A 299 -11.61 4.37 21.46
CA ASP A 299 -12.50 4.96 20.45
C ASP A 299 -11.74 5.50 19.23
N SER A 300 -10.69 4.79 18.80
CA SER A 300 -9.94 5.16 17.61
C SER A 300 -10.78 5.12 16.32
N GLN A 301 -11.88 4.35 16.29
CA GLN A 301 -12.80 4.34 15.15
C GLN A 301 -13.44 5.71 14.91
N THR A 302 -13.79 6.43 15.98
CA THR A 302 -14.36 7.78 15.85
C THR A 302 -13.37 8.76 15.23
N ILE A 303 -12.09 8.68 15.63
CA ILE A 303 -11.03 9.49 15.01
C ILE A 303 -10.81 9.08 13.56
N LEU A 304 -10.74 7.79 13.23
CA LEU A 304 -10.59 7.33 11.84
C LEU A 304 -11.72 7.81 10.94
N ARG A 305 -12.98 7.73 11.40
CA ARG A 305 -14.15 8.27 10.69
C ARG A 305 -14.09 9.79 10.55
N TYR A 306 -13.63 10.50 11.57
CA TYR A 306 -13.40 11.94 11.49
C TYR A 306 -12.36 12.27 10.42
N LEU A 307 -11.22 11.56 10.39
CA LEU A 307 -10.17 11.77 9.41
C LEU A 307 -10.66 11.51 7.97
N GLU A 308 -11.43 10.43 7.78
CA GLU A 308 -12.07 10.10 6.50
C GLU A 308 -13.06 11.19 6.08
N ALA A 309 -14.00 11.56 6.95
CA ALA A 309 -15.04 12.55 6.65
C ALA A 309 -14.46 13.94 6.33
N ASN A 310 -13.32 14.28 6.94
CA ASN A 310 -12.61 15.54 6.72
C ASN A 310 -11.53 15.45 5.62
N ASN A 311 -11.45 14.32 4.88
CA ASN A 311 -10.49 14.09 3.81
C ASN A 311 -9.02 14.36 4.22
N LEU A 312 -8.64 13.98 5.45
CA LEU A 312 -7.30 14.18 6.00
C LEU A 312 -6.30 13.11 5.52
N PHE A 313 -6.28 12.87 4.22
CA PHE A 313 -5.40 11.91 3.55
C PHE A 313 -5.46 10.49 4.16
N VAL A 314 -6.64 10.11 4.66
CA VAL A 314 -6.98 8.75 5.10
C VAL A 314 -7.91 8.11 4.08
N ILE A 315 -7.57 6.89 3.66
CA ILE A 315 -8.26 6.16 2.59
C ILE A 315 -8.77 4.85 3.18
N PRO A 316 -10.09 4.57 3.13
CA PRO A 316 -10.62 3.26 3.51
C PRO A 316 -10.15 2.18 2.52
N LEU A 317 -9.85 1.00 3.03
CA LEU A 317 -9.38 -0.15 2.26
C LEU A 317 -10.48 -1.19 2.00
N ASP A 318 -11.60 -1.08 2.70
CA ASP A 318 -12.77 -1.96 2.59
C ASP A 318 -14.07 -1.14 2.65
N GLN A 319 -15.18 -1.81 2.33
CA GLN A 319 -16.50 -1.16 2.32
C GLN A 319 -17.09 -1.03 3.73
N GLU A 320 -16.72 -1.93 4.65
CA GLU A 320 -17.15 -1.88 6.05
C GLU A 320 -16.48 -0.76 6.87
N ARG A 321 -15.46 -0.11 6.32
CA ARG A 321 -14.62 0.93 6.94
C ARG A 321 -13.93 0.44 8.21
N ILE A 322 -13.40 -0.78 8.14
CA ILE A 322 -12.62 -1.42 9.20
C ILE A 322 -11.15 -1.07 9.02
N TRP A 323 -10.64 -1.24 7.81
CA TRP A 323 -9.26 -0.97 7.47
C TRP A 323 -9.11 0.35 6.72
N TYR A 324 -8.07 1.08 7.10
CA TYR A 324 -7.68 2.35 6.50
C TYR A 324 -6.19 2.33 6.19
N ARG A 325 -5.76 3.27 5.35
CA ARG A 325 -4.34 3.64 5.22
C ARG A 325 -4.21 5.14 5.10
N TYR A 326 -3.06 5.68 5.45
CA TYR A 326 -2.69 7.02 5.03
C TYR A 326 -2.29 7.03 3.55
N HIS A 327 -2.47 8.17 2.90
CA HIS A 327 -1.83 8.47 1.62
C HIS A 327 -0.30 8.38 1.76
N HIS A 328 0.41 7.79 0.79
CA HIS A 328 1.83 7.45 0.94
C HIS A 328 2.73 8.62 1.37
N LEU A 329 2.65 9.76 0.67
CA LEU A 329 3.43 10.96 1.04
C LEU A 329 3.08 11.50 2.44
N PHE A 330 1.84 11.32 2.88
CA PHE A 330 1.42 11.78 4.19
C PHE A 330 1.94 10.86 5.29
N ALA A 331 1.88 9.54 5.08
CA ALA A 331 2.52 8.55 5.96
C ALA A 331 4.02 8.82 6.12
N ASP A 332 4.75 9.01 5.03
CA ASP A 332 6.20 9.28 5.05
C ASP A 332 6.54 10.52 5.89
N LEU A 333 5.80 11.61 5.68
CA LEU A 333 5.93 12.85 6.46
C LEU A 333 5.68 12.58 7.95
N LEU A 334 4.56 11.94 8.28
CA LEU A 334 4.17 11.66 9.66
C LEU A 334 5.22 10.79 10.37
N ARG A 335 5.69 9.72 9.73
CA ARG A 335 6.72 8.82 10.28
C ARG A 335 8.03 9.56 10.53
N GLN A 336 8.49 10.34 9.55
CA GLN A 336 9.73 11.10 9.69
C GLN A 336 9.61 12.12 10.82
N ARG A 337 8.49 12.84 10.89
CA ARG A 337 8.24 13.84 11.92
C ARG A 337 8.15 13.20 13.30
N PHE A 338 7.45 12.08 13.44
CA PHE A 338 7.34 11.36 14.71
C PHE A 338 8.73 10.90 15.20
N LYS A 339 9.51 10.27 14.31
CA LYS A 339 10.88 9.84 14.61
C LYS A 339 11.80 10.99 15.04
N LEU A 340 11.71 12.15 14.38
CA LEU A 340 12.50 13.35 14.71
C LEU A 340 12.05 14.02 16.01
N GLN A 341 10.74 14.01 16.30
CA GLN A 341 10.17 14.61 17.49
C GLN A 341 10.48 13.79 18.75
N ASP A 342 10.33 12.47 18.65
CA ASP A 342 10.53 11.54 19.77
C ASP A 342 10.94 10.15 19.24
N THR A 343 12.25 9.90 19.20
CA THR A 343 12.78 8.64 18.67
C THR A 343 12.42 7.45 19.54
N GLU A 344 12.38 7.64 20.87
CA GLU A 344 12.07 6.58 21.82
C GLU A 344 10.59 6.18 21.70
N ALA A 345 9.67 7.15 21.67
CA ALA A 345 8.26 6.87 21.44
C ALA A 345 7.99 6.23 20.06
N TYR A 346 8.74 6.61 19.03
CA TYR A 346 8.65 6.00 17.71
C TYR A 346 9.04 4.51 17.73
N ILE A 347 10.14 4.17 18.41
CA ILE A 347 10.57 2.77 18.58
C ILE A 347 9.54 1.99 19.40
N ASN A 348 9.05 2.55 20.50
CA ASN A 348 8.03 1.93 21.35
C ASN A 348 6.74 1.66 20.55
N ALA A 349 6.34 2.57 19.66
CA ALA A 349 5.20 2.37 18.78
C ALA A 349 5.43 1.21 17.80
N LEU A 350 6.61 1.09 17.18
CA LEU A 350 6.95 -0.05 16.32
C LEU A 350 6.90 -1.39 17.06
N GLN A 351 7.42 -1.42 18.30
CA GLN A 351 7.33 -2.61 19.16
C GLN A 351 5.88 -2.97 19.48
N ALA A 352 5.05 -1.98 19.82
CA ALA A 352 3.62 -2.20 20.07
C ALA A 352 2.88 -2.74 18.83
N VAL A 353 3.19 -2.24 17.62
CA VAL A 353 2.65 -2.80 16.37
C VAL A 353 3.11 -4.25 16.19
N SER A 354 4.40 -4.54 16.42
CA SER A 354 4.95 -5.89 16.34
C SER A 354 4.19 -6.86 17.24
N HIS A 355 4.06 -6.53 18.53
CA HIS A 355 3.33 -7.35 19.50
C HIS A 355 1.88 -7.58 19.09
N TRP A 356 1.18 -6.52 18.67
CA TRP A 356 -0.20 -6.64 18.24
C TRP A 356 -0.35 -7.60 17.05
N HIS A 357 0.51 -7.49 16.02
CA HIS A 357 0.47 -8.42 14.89
C HIS A 357 0.71 -9.88 15.30
N LEU A 358 1.66 -10.11 16.20
CA LEU A 358 1.96 -11.45 16.72
C LEU A 358 0.76 -12.04 17.48
N GLU A 359 0.08 -11.23 18.30
CA GLU A 359 -1.14 -11.63 19.03
C GLU A 359 -2.31 -11.95 18.08
N GLN A 360 -2.43 -11.22 16.96
CA GLN A 360 -3.43 -11.50 15.92
C GLN A 360 -3.06 -12.70 15.02
N GLY A 361 -1.91 -13.34 15.24
CA GLY A 361 -1.42 -14.46 14.42
C GLY A 361 -0.77 -14.04 13.09
N ASN A 362 -0.58 -12.74 12.86
CA ASN A 362 0.12 -12.18 11.70
C ASN A 362 1.63 -12.18 11.94
N GLN A 363 2.20 -13.39 11.93
CA GLN A 363 3.57 -13.63 12.38
C GLN A 363 4.63 -12.93 11.52
N GLU A 364 4.45 -12.89 10.20
CA GLU A 364 5.43 -12.27 9.30
C GLU A 364 5.51 -10.76 9.49
N GLU A 365 4.37 -10.09 9.58
CA GLU A 365 4.27 -8.65 9.86
C GLU A 365 4.83 -8.33 11.24
N GLY A 366 4.52 -9.16 12.25
CA GLY A 366 5.06 -9.04 13.60
C GLY A 366 6.59 -9.02 13.61
N VAL A 367 7.22 -9.98 12.94
CA VAL A 367 8.69 -10.05 12.80
C VAL A 367 9.25 -8.85 12.03
N ALA A 368 8.60 -8.42 10.94
CA ALA A 368 9.04 -7.25 10.19
C ALA A 368 9.06 -5.97 11.05
N PHE A 369 8.04 -5.76 11.89
CA PHE A 369 8.02 -4.64 12.83
C PHE A 369 9.04 -4.77 13.97
N ALA A 370 9.35 -5.99 14.42
CA ALA A 370 10.41 -6.23 15.39
C ALA A 370 11.77 -5.77 14.84
N PHE A 371 12.08 -6.12 13.59
CA PHE A 371 13.27 -5.60 12.88
C PHE A 371 13.25 -4.09 12.73
N ALA A 372 12.12 -3.51 12.31
CA ALA A 372 11.99 -2.08 12.14
C ALA A 372 12.22 -1.29 13.44
N SER A 373 11.84 -1.87 14.59
CA SER A 373 12.08 -1.27 15.91
C SER A 373 13.55 -1.30 16.36
N GLY A 374 14.37 -2.15 15.74
CA GLY A 374 15.76 -2.39 16.15
C GLY A 374 15.93 -3.43 17.27
N ASP A 375 14.84 -4.01 17.78
CA ASP A 375 14.91 -5.12 18.75
C ASP A 375 15.25 -6.44 18.05
N MET A 376 16.54 -6.58 17.73
CA MET A 376 17.07 -7.74 17.01
C MET A 376 16.96 -9.04 17.81
N ILE A 377 16.97 -8.96 19.15
CA ILE A 377 16.82 -10.13 20.01
C ILE A 377 15.39 -10.65 19.91
N PHE A 378 14.40 -9.76 20.08
CA PHE A 378 13.00 -10.11 19.94
C PHE A 378 12.67 -10.60 18.52
N ALA A 379 13.20 -9.94 17.48
CA ALA A 379 13.05 -10.36 16.10
C ALA A 379 13.57 -11.79 15.87
N ALA A 380 14.75 -12.13 16.39
CA ALA A 380 15.32 -13.48 16.29
C ALA A 380 14.45 -14.53 17.02
N GLN A 381 13.91 -14.19 18.20
CA GLN A 381 13.02 -15.07 18.95
C GLN A 381 11.74 -15.37 18.19
N MET A 382 11.08 -14.34 17.65
CA MET A 382 9.79 -14.49 16.96
C MET A 382 9.94 -15.11 15.57
N MET A 383 11.07 -14.87 14.89
CA MET A 383 11.35 -15.48 13.59
C MET A 383 11.63 -16.98 13.67
N THR A 384 12.31 -17.43 14.74
CA THR A 384 12.75 -18.83 14.92
C THR A 384 11.66 -19.87 14.59
N PRO A 385 10.43 -19.79 15.13
CA PRO A 385 9.37 -20.75 14.78
C PRO A 385 8.90 -20.67 13.32
N LEU A 386 9.09 -19.55 12.63
CA LEU A 386 8.64 -19.34 11.24
C LEU A 386 9.62 -19.89 10.21
N VAL A 387 10.92 -19.94 10.53
CA VAL A 387 11.98 -20.33 9.59
C VAL A 387 11.70 -21.69 8.98
N ALA A 388 11.30 -22.69 9.78
CA ALA A 388 10.98 -24.02 9.28
C ALA A 388 9.79 -24.00 8.29
N HIS A 389 8.72 -23.30 8.65
CA HIS A 389 7.51 -23.19 7.82
C HIS A 389 7.77 -22.47 6.50
N LEU A 390 8.35 -21.26 6.54
CA LEU A 390 8.63 -20.44 5.35
C LEU A 390 9.58 -21.13 4.37
N SER A 391 10.48 -21.95 4.89
CA SER A 391 11.42 -22.71 4.07
C SER A 391 10.72 -23.84 3.33
N SER A 392 9.82 -24.55 3.99
CA SER A 392 9.02 -25.63 3.39
C SER A 392 8.06 -25.13 2.29
N THR A 393 7.64 -23.87 2.35
CA THR A 393 6.73 -23.24 1.37
C THR A 393 7.46 -22.49 0.24
N GLY A 394 8.79 -22.63 0.13
CA GLY A 394 9.58 -22.03 -0.95
C GLY A 394 9.86 -20.53 -0.78
N ARG A 395 9.55 -19.94 0.38
CA ARG A 395 9.77 -18.51 0.69
C ARG A 395 11.18 -18.22 1.23
N SER A 396 12.18 -19.01 0.83
CA SER A 396 13.56 -18.92 1.34
C SER A 396 14.25 -17.58 1.10
N ARG A 397 13.76 -16.74 0.16
CA ARG A 397 14.32 -15.39 -0.06
C ARG A 397 14.06 -14.46 1.12
N GLN A 398 12.81 -14.42 1.61
CA GLN A 398 12.41 -13.56 2.72
C GLN A 398 13.13 -13.95 4.02
N VAL A 399 13.25 -15.25 4.29
CA VAL A 399 14.01 -15.74 5.44
C VAL A 399 15.48 -15.29 5.37
N ARG A 400 16.11 -15.35 4.19
CA ARG A 400 17.48 -14.83 4.02
C ARG A 400 17.57 -13.32 4.22
N GLU A 401 16.59 -12.55 3.75
CA GLU A 401 16.56 -11.09 3.94
C GLU A 401 16.44 -10.71 5.42
N TRP A 402 15.62 -11.41 6.20
CA TRP A 402 15.54 -11.21 7.65
C TRP A 402 16.82 -11.63 8.37
N LEU A 403 17.34 -12.80 8.02
CA LEU A 403 18.56 -13.30 8.64
C LEU A 403 19.78 -12.42 8.33
N GLY A 404 19.86 -11.83 7.13
CA GLY A 404 20.91 -10.87 6.77
C GLY A 404 20.86 -9.56 7.55
N GLN A 405 19.77 -9.28 8.29
CA GLN A 405 19.66 -8.11 9.18
C GLN A 405 20.14 -8.41 10.61
N LEU A 406 20.29 -9.68 10.99
CA LEU A 406 20.74 -10.07 12.32
C LEU A 406 22.27 -10.09 12.42
N PRO A 407 22.86 -9.56 13.50
CA PRO A 407 24.27 -9.77 13.83
C PRO A 407 24.60 -11.25 14.06
N ASP A 408 25.81 -11.68 13.69
CA ASP A 408 26.29 -13.06 13.87
C ASP A 408 26.28 -13.48 15.36
N GLU A 409 26.49 -12.53 16.28
CA GLU A 409 26.42 -12.76 17.73
C GLU A 409 25.00 -13.12 18.21
N ILE A 410 23.97 -12.66 17.51
CA ILE A 410 22.59 -13.03 17.81
C ILE A 410 22.26 -14.35 17.15
N ILE A 411 22.64 -14.53 15.88
CA ILE A 411 22.41 -15.79 15.14
C ILE A 411 22.99 -16.98 15.90
N SER A 412 24.23 -16.87 16.38
CA SER A 412 24.94 -17.91 17.13
C SER A 412 24.28 -18.31 18.46
N GLN A 413 23.33 -17.52 18.98
CA GLN A 413 22.57 -17.87 20.17
C GLN A 413 21.39 -18.81 19.89
N TYR A 414 20.96 -18.96 18.63
CA TYR A 414 19.81 -19.77 18.24
C TYR A 414 20.21 -20.87 17.26
N ALA A 415 20.25 -22.12 17.74
CA ALA A 415 20.68 -23.26 16.94
C ALA A 415 19.84 -23.44 15.67
N SER A 416 18.53 -23.17 15.74
CA SER A 416 17.61 -23.21 14.60
C SER A 416 18.03 -22.26 13.46
N LEU A 417 18.45 -21.04 13.79
CA LEU A 417 18.91 -20.05 12.81
C LEU A 417 20.27 -20.45 12.22
N CYS A 418 21.20 -20.92 13.07
CA CYS A 418 22.47 -21.46 12.62
C CYS A 418 22.30 -22.63 11.66
N LEU A 419 21.43 -23.60 11.99
CA LEU A 419 21.15 -24.76 11.15
C LEU A 419 20.52 -24.36 9.83
N TYR A 420 19.60 -23.41 9.84
CA TYR A 420 19.02 -22.90 8.60
C TYR A 420 20.09 -22.29 7.69
N PHE A 421 20.93 -21.40 8.23
CA PHE A 421 22.03 -20.82 7.47
C PHE A 421 22.98 -21.90 6.94
N ALA A 422 23.35 -22.87 7.77
CA ALA A 422 24.23 -23.96 7.37
C ALA A 422 23.62 -24.73 6.18
N ILE A 423 22.36 -25.16 6.28
CA ILE A 423 21.68 -25.89 5.20
C ILE A 423 21.57 -25.05 3.92
N THR A 424 21.22 -23.77 4.02
CA THR A 424 21.16 -22.89 2.84
C THR A 424 22.53 -22.65 2.19
N SER A 425 23.58 -22.46 2.99
CA SER A 425 24.96 -22.33 2.51
C SER A 425 25.45 -23.62 1.86
N ILE A 426 25.08 -24.80 2.38
CA ILE A 426 25.35 -26.09 1.73
C ILE A 426 24.73 -26.13 0.33
N LEU A 427 23.45 -25.77 0.20
CA LEU A 427 22.72 -25.79 -1.08
C LEU A 427 23.28 -24.76 -2.08
N GLN A 428 23.83 -23.65 -1.60
CA GLN A 428 24.45 -22.60 -2.41
C GLN A 428 25.95 -22.84 -2.68
N ARG A 429 26.53 -23.91 -2.11
CA ARG A 429 27.96 -24.26 -2.17
C ARG A 429 28.88 -23.22 -1.50
N GLU A 430 28.39 -22.51 -0.50
CA GLU A 430 29.16 -21.59 0.36
C GLU A 430 29.80 -22.35 1.52
N PHE A 431 30.63 -23.35 1.21
CA PHE A 431 31.10 -24.35 2.20
C PHE A 431 31.93 -23.78 3.35
N GLU A 432 32.63 -22.66 3.15
CA GLU A 432 33.45 -22.00 4.17
C GLU A 432 32.65 -21.56 5.40
N ARG A 433 31.35 -21.28 5.23
CA ARG A 433 30.47 -20.81 6.31
C ARG A 433 29.86 -21.96 7.12
N VAL A 434 29.83 -23.18 6.57
CA VAL A 434 29.04 -24.29 7.11
C VAL A 434 29.58 -24.77 8.45
N ARG A 435 30.87 -25.09 8.54
CA ARG A 435 31.48 -25.61 9.79
C ARG A 435 31.32 -24.62 10.97
N PRO A 436 31.67 -23.32 10.83
CA PRO A 436 31.44 -22.34 11.89
C PRO A 436 29.99 -22.27 12.37
N LEU A 437 29.02 -22.37 11.45
CA LEU A 437 27.60 -22.32 11.77
C LEU A 437 27.14 -23.58 12.52
N LEU A 438 27.60 -24.76 12.12
CA LEU A 438 27.27 -26.00 12.84
C LEU A 438 27.87 -26.01 14.25
N ASP A 439 29.13 -25.57 14.41
CA ASP A 439 29.78 -25.47 15.71
C ASP A 439 29.13 -24.41 16.62
N ALA A 440 28.57 -23.35 16.03
CA ALA A 440 27.76 -22.37 16.74
C ALA A 440 26.41 -22.98 17.15
N ALA A 441 25.77 -23.77 16.30
CA ALA A 441 24.50 -24.44 16.60
C ALA A 441 24.62 -25.40 17.80
N GLU A 442 25.73 -26.15 17.91
CA GLU A 442 25.97 -27.04 19.06
C GLU A 442 26.14 -26.28 20.38
N ARG A 443 26.68 -25.06 20.32
CA ARG A 443 26.98 -24.21 21.48
C ARG A 443 25.91 -23.15 21.77
N ALA A 444 24.86 -23.11 20.95
CA ALA A 444 23.83 -22.09 21.03
C ALA A 444 23.06 -22.17 22.35
N LYS A 445 22.73 -21.00 22.92
CA LYS A 445 21.94 -20.89 24.16
C LYS A 445 20.52 -21.44 23.98
N HIS A 446 19.92 -21.16 22.83
CA HIS A 446 18.60 -21.66 22.43
C HIS A 446 18.81 -22.83 21.47
N GLY A 447 18.90 -24.03 22.05
CA GLY A 447 19.18 -25.26 21.33
C GLY A 447 18.01 -25.76 20.47
N VAL A 448 18.30 -26.77 19.66
CA VAL A 448 17.32 -27.60 18.95
C VAL A 448 17.27 -28.99 19.59
N PRO A 449 16.25 -29.82 19.30
CA PRO A 449 16.27 -31.21 19.73
C PRO A 449 17.55 -31.94 19.26
N PRO A 450 17.98 -32.99 19.99
CA PRO A 450 19.15 -33.78 19.59
C PRO A 450 19.04 -34.33 18.15
N GLY A 451 20.20 -34.53 17.50
CA GLY A 451 20.29 -35.13 16.16
C GLY A 451 20.14 -34.16 14.99
N TYR A 452 19.55 -32.98 15.19
CA TYR A 452 19.38 -31.98 14.12
C TYR A 452 20.71 -31.40 13.62
N VAL A 453 21.68 -31.17 14.51
CA VAL A 453 23.03 -30.71 14.12
C VAL A 453 23.80 -31.82 13.43
N ASP A 454 23.72 -33.05 13.95
CA ASP A 454 24.33 -34.23 13.35
C ASP A 454 23.78 -34.46 11.93
N MET A 455 22.47 -34.32 11.72
CA MET A 455 21.85 -34.40 10.39
C MET A 455 22.44 -33.37 9.42
N ALA A 456 22.56 -32.10 9.82
CA ALA A 456 23.09 -31.06 8.96
C ALA A 456 24.58 -31.27 8.65
N ARG A 457 25.34 -31.83 9.60
CA ARG A 457 26.75 -32.24 9.40
C ARG A 457 26.85 -33.40 8.41
N ALA A 458 26.02 -34.44 8.54
CA ALA A 458 25.96 -35.55 7.58
C ALA A 458 25.60 -35.07 6.16
N LEU A 459 24.67 -34.11 6.03
CA LEU A 459 24.33 -33.51 4.75
C LEU A 459 25.52 -32.75 4.13
N TYR A 460 26.27 -32.01 4.93
CA TYR A 460 27.46 -31.31 4.48
C TYR A 460 28.56 -32.29 4.01
N ASP A 461 28.89 -33.27 4.85
CA ASP A 461 29.94 -34.26 4.59
C ASP A 461 29.64 -35.08 3.33
N SER A 462 28.36 -35.42 3.10
CA SER A 462 27.90 -36.08 1.88
C SER A 462 28.16 -35.26 0.61
N ILE A 463 28.14 -33.93 0.67
CA ILE A 463 28.29 -33.06 -0.50
C ILE A 463 29.75 -32.74 -0.79
N ILE A 464 30.59 -32.61 0.25
CA ILE A 464 32.04 -32.43 0.09
C ILE A 464 32.79 -33.74 -0.18
N ASN A 465 32.05 -34.86 -0.27
CA ASN A 465 32.54 -36.20 -0.58
C ASN A 465 33.53 -36.75 0.46
N ASP A 466 33.32 -36.41 1.73
CA ASP A 466 34.04 -36.99 2.87
C ASP A 466 33.30 -38.24 3.37
N GLY A 467 33.44 -39.31 2.59
CA GLY A 467 32.52 -40.44 2.58
C GLY A 467 32.36 -41.21 3.88
N GLU A 468 33.45 -41.50 4.58
CA GLU A 468 33.40 -42.27 5.83
C GLU A 468 32.77 -41.45 6.97
N ASN A 469 33.11 -40.16 7.08
CA ASN A 469 32.55 -39.26 8.09
C ASN A 469 31.05 -39.00 7.89
N ALA A 470 30.58 -38.99 6.65
CA ALA A 470 29.16 -38.77 6.32
C ALA A 470 28.25 -39.90 6.84
N LEU A 471 28.67 -41.16 6.74
CA LEU A 471 27.89 -42.31 7.23
C LEU A 471 27.83 -42.37 8.75
N ASP A 472 28.97 -42.22 9.43
CA ASP A 472 29.03 -42.26 10.89
C ASP A 472 28.15 -41.16 11.51
N THR A 473 28.23 -39.96 10.94
CA THR A 473 27.41 -38.82 11.35
C THR A 473 25.92 -39.03 11.02
N ALA A 474 25.60 -39.66 9.89
CA ALA A 474 24.22 -39.99 9.53
C ALA A 474 23.58 -40.99 10.52
N TYR A 475 24.28 -42.06 10.89
CA TYR A 475 23.77 -43.00 11.89
C TYR A 475 23.60 -42.35 13.27
N LEU A 476 24.56 -41.52 13.67
CA LEU A 476 24.48 -40.74 14.90
C LEU A 476 23.26 -39.80 14.91
N ALA A 477 22.94 -39.19 13.77
CA ALA A 477 21.75 -38.35 13.62
C ALA A 477 20.46 -39.17 13.79
N LEU A 478 20.36 -40.35 13.17
CA LEU A 478 19.18 -41.22 13.29
C LEU A 478 18.93 -41.69 14.72
N GLU A 479 19.98 -41.96 15.48
CA GLU A 479 19.88 -42.37 16.89
C GLU A 479 19.31 -41.25 17.78
N LYS A 480 19.70 -40.01 17.51
CA LYS A 480 19.34 -38.85 18.33
C LYS A 480 18.06 -38.13 17.89
N LEU A 481 17.69 -38.21 16.60
CA LEU A 481 16.52 -37.51 16.07
C LEU A 481 15.23 -38.03 16.72
N PRO A 482 14.32 -37.13 17.13
CA PRO A 482 13.08 -37.54 17.79
C PRO A 482 12.17 -38.30 16.82
N ASP A 483 11.29 -39.14 17.35
CA ASP A 483 10.39 -39.97 16.52
C ASP A 483 9.41 -39.17 15.68
N THR A 484 9.12 -37.94 16.08
CA THR A 484 8.28 -37.00 15.33
C THR A 484 8.98 -36.40 14.10
N ALA A 485 10.31 -36.55 13.97
CA ALA A 485 11.12 -35.93 12.90
C ALA A 485 11.16 -36.79 11.62
N GLY A 486 9.99 -37.14 11.08
CA GLY A 486 9.89 -38.03 9.91
C GLY A 486 10.57 -37.48 8.65
N PHE A 487 10.44 -36.17 8.41
CA PHE A 487 11.07 -35.50 7.28
C PHE A 487 12.60 -35.50 7.38
N GLU A 488 13.13 -35.21 8.56
CA GLU A 488 14.55 -35.19 8.85
C GLU A 488 15.15 -36.59 8.79
N LYS A 489 14.50 -37.59 9.41
CA LYS A 489 14.92 -39.00 9.32
C LYS A 489 14.93 -39.47 7.86
N SER A 490 13.93 -39.10 7.05
CA SER A 490 13.91 -39.39 5.61
C SER A 490 15.12 -38.79 4.88
N THR A 491 15.49 -37.55 5.21
CA THR A 491 16.65 -36.86 4.64
C THR A 491 17.95 -37.58 4.99
N VAL A 492 18.11 -38.04 6.24
CA VAL A 492 19.28 -38.80 6.66
C VAL A 492 19.37 -40.16 5.95
N TRP A 493 18.25 -40.89 5.81
CA TRP A 493 18.22 -42.14 5.05
C TRP A 493 18.53 -41.96 3.56
N LEU A 494 18.15 -40.83 2.96
CA LEU A 494 18.55 -40.48 1.59
C LEU A 494 20.07 -40.31 1.46
N ILE A 495 20.73 -39.71 2.46
CA ILE A 495 22.20 -39.58 2.49
C ILE A 495 22.85 -40.97 2.52
N ILE A 496 22.41 -41.86 3.42
CA ILE A 496 22.91 -43.24 3.52
C ILE A 496 22.70 -43.99 2.19
N SER A 497 21.53 -43.85 1.58
CA SER A 497 21.21 -44.46 0.28
C SER A 497 22.16 -43.96 -0.83
N THR A 498 22.39 -42.65 -0.90
CA THR A 498 23.27 -42.04 -1.89
C THR A 498 24.71 -42.54 -1.72
N TYR A 499 25.19 -42.60 -0.48
CA TYR A 499 26.53 -43.06 -0.21
C TYR A 499 26.72 -44.56 -0.51
N GLY A 500 25.76 -45.41 -0.16
CA GLY A 500 25.78 -46.84 -0.49
C GLY A 500 25.91 -47.09 -2.00
N LEU A 501 25.24 -46.27 -2.84
CA LEU A 501 25.42 -46.34 -4.29
C LEU A 501 26.86 -45.99 -4.72
N THR A 502 27.45 -44.95 -4.13
CA THR A 502 28.82 -44.51 -4.47
C THR A 502 29.92 -45.44 -3.96
N SER A 503 29.68 -46.12 -2.83
CA SER A 503 30.60 -47.10 -2.23
C SER A 503 30.38 -48.53 -2.72
N ASN A 504 29.44 -48.72 -3.66
CA ASN A 504 29.07 -50.00 -4.25
C ASN A 504 28.46 -51.02 -3.27
N ASP A 505 27.93 -50.55 -2.12
CA ASP A 505 27.08 -51.35 -1.23
C ASP A 505 25.60 -51.19 -1.61
N ILE A 506 25.25 -51.82 -2.74
CA ILE A 506 23.99 -51.57 -3.44
C ILE A 506 22.77 -52.08 -2.66
N LEU A 507 22.89 -53.17 -1.89
CA LEU A 507 21.79 -53.72 -1.10
C LEU A 507 21.42 -52.76 0.05
N SER A 508 22.41 -52.30 0.82
CA SER A 508 22.20 -51.33 1.88
C SER A 508 21.66 -50.00 1.33
N ALA A 509 22.15 -49.57 0.16
CA ALA A 509 21.69 -48.37 -0.51
C ALA A 509 20.20 -48.41 -0.86
N HIS A 510 19.73 -49.57 -1.33
CA HIS A 510 18.35 -49.81 -1.70
C HIS A 510 17.42 -49.85 -0.47
N ASP A 511 17.81 -50.56 0.59
CA ASP A 511 17.02 -50.64 1.83
C ASP A 511 16.93 -49.29 2.55
N ALA A 512 18.02 -48.51 2.56
CA ALA A 512 18.03 -47.13 3.03
C ALA A 512 17.07 -46.25 2.19
N GLY A 513 17.06 -46.40 0.86
CA GLY A 513 16.15 -45.67 -0.03
C GLY A 513 14.67 -45.97 0.24
N LYS A 514 14.33 -47.24 0.51
CA LYS A 514 12.95 -47.63 0.89
C LYS A 514 12.55 -47.05 2.23
N THR A 515 13.46 -47.09 3.19
CA THR A 515 13.23 -46.52 4.53
C THR A 515 13.06 -45.01 4.45
N ALA A 516 13.87 -44.32 3.64
CA ALA A 516 13.73 -42.90 3.36
C ALA A 516 12.33 -42.57 2.83
N LEU A 517 11.80 -43.35 1.89
CA LEU A 517 10.47 -43.14 1.32
C LEU A 517 9.35 -43.37 2.35
N ASN A 518 9.44 -44.46 3.12
CA ASN A 518 8.41 -44.84 4.09
C ASN A 518 8.25 -43.81 5.22
N VAL A 519 9.37 -43.31 5.75
CA VAL A 519 9.36 -42.36 6.89
C VAL A 519 8.98 -40.94 6.47
N ARG A 520 9.06 -40.62 5.16
CA ARG A 520 8.77 -39.29 4.62
C ARG A 520 7.30 -38.90 4.61
N GLY A 521 6.39 -39.88 4.50
CA GLY A 521 4.94 -39.66 4.38
C GLY A 521 4.52 -38.83 3.16
N ASP A 522 3.31 -38.26 3.21
CA ASP A 522 2.72 -37.38 2.17
C ASP A 522 3.33 -35.96 2.21
N SER A 523 4.66 -35.83 2.04
CA SER A 523 5.32 -34.53 2.06
C SER A 523 5.22 -33.79 0.72
N THR A 524 5.10 -32.46 0.78
CA THR A 524 5.01 -31.57 -0.39
C THR A 524 6.38 -31.22 -1.01
N ASP A 525 7.50 -31.68 -0.42
CA ASP A 525 8.85 -31.47 -0.96
C ASP A 525 9.15 -32.46 -2.11
N THR A 526 8.99 -31.96 -3.33
CA THR A 526 9.19 -32.69 -4.58
C THR A 526 10.65 -33.02 -4.88
N ARG A 527 11.63 -32.22 -4.41
CA ARG A 527 13.04 -32.43 -4.77
C ARG A 527 13.62 -33.65 -4.08
N GLY A 528 13.44 -33.77 -2.76
CA GLY A 528 13.97 -34.93 -2.05
C GLY A 528 13.27 -36.24 -2.46
N LEU A 529 11.99 -36.20 -2.84
CA LEU A 529 11.29 -37.37 -3.40
C LEU A 529 11.93 -37.82 -4.72
N VAL A 530 12.26 -36.89 -5.62
CA VAL A 530 12.94 -37.22 -6.89
C VAL A 530 14.30 -37.89 -6.62
N SER A 531 15.07 -37.39 -5.66
CA SER A 531 16.35 -38.01 -5.27
C SER A 531 16.17 -39.42 -4.70
N ILE A 532 15.18 -39.65 -3.83
CA ILE A 532 14.87 -40.98 -3.30
C ILE A 532 14.52 -41.95 -4.44
N TYR A 533 13.63 -41.56 -5.36
CA TYR A 533 13.25 -42.40 -6.48
C TYR A 533 14.40 -42.67 -7.45
N HIS A 534 15.28 -41.68 -7.66
CA HIS A 534 16.47 -41.84 -8.48
C HIS A 534 17.42 -42.89 -7.88
N ASN A 535 17.69 -42.80 -6.58
CA ASN A 535 18.56 -43.76 -5.91
C ASN A 535 17.99 -45.19 -5.94
N LEU A 536 16.69 -45.34 -5.66
CA LEU A 536 16.01 -46.64 -5.74
C LEU A 536 16.09 -47.24 -7.15
N ALA A 537 15.78 -46.46 -8.19
CA ALA A 537 15.86 -46.92 -9.57
C ALA A 537 17.29 -47.32 -9.98
N THR A 538 18.29 -46.60 -9.46
CA THR A 538 19.71 -46.90 -9.71
C THR A 538 20.12 -48.21 -9.04
N ALA A 539 19.72 -48.43 -7.78
CA ALA A 539 20.00 -49.67 -7.07
C ALA A 539 19.29 -50.87 -7.72
N ASP A 540 18.02 -50.71 -8.11
CA ASP A 540 17.23 -51.75 -8.79
C ASP A 540 17.88 -52.20 -10.10
N MET A 541 18.40 -51.25 -10.88
CA MET A 541 19.07 -51.54 -12.15
C MET A 541 20.33 -52.39 -11.94
N VAL A 542 21.06 -52.17 -10.84
CA VAL A 542 22.30 -52.89 -10.53
C VAL A 542 22.02 -54.27 -9.91
N LEU A 543 21.04 -54.39 -9.02
CA LEU A 543 20.72 -55.65 -8.33
C LEU A 543 20.00 -56.66 -9.22
N TRP A 544 19.07 -56.18 -10.05
CA TRP A 544 18.12 -57.04 -10.76
C TRP A 544 18.29 -57.00 -12.28
N GLY A 545 19.21 -56.16 -12.78
CA GLY A 545 19.42 -55.94 -14.21
C GLY A 545 18.27 -55.20 -14.89
N PRO A 546 18.42 -54.83 -16.17
CA PRO A 546 17.35 -54.18 -16.92
C PRO A 546 16.28 -55.21 -17.31
N THR A 547 15.30 -55.47 -16.44
CA THR A 547 13.83 -55.57 -16.73
C THR A 547 13.05 -56.49 -15.77
N SER A 548 11.99 -55.96 -15.14
CA SER A 548 10.60 -56.35 -15.43
C SER A 548 9.63 -55.29 -14.86
N ARG A 549 8.53 -55.07 -15.57
CA ARG A 549 7.78 -53.81 -15.66
C ARG A 549 6.69 -53.63 -14.58
N THR A 550 6.71 -54.40 -13.49
CA THR A 550 5.56 -54.50 -12.59
C THR A 550 5.60 -53.54 -11.40
N ASP A 551 6.76 -53.20 -10.84
CA ASP A 551 6.84 -52.27 -9.69
C ASP A 551 7.50 -50.91 -10.00
N LEU A 552 8.40 -50.84 -10.98
CA LEU A 552 9.00 -49.57 -11.46
C LEU A 552 7.98 -48.65 -12.17
N GLY A 553 6.84 -49.21 -12.61
CA GLY A 553 5.79 -48.46 -13.30
C GLY A 553 5.05 -47.47 -12.40
N SER A 554 5.03 -47.70 -11.08
CA SER A 554 4.45 -46.78 -10.11
C SER A 554 5.46 -45.69 -9.73
N SER A 555 6.70 -46.05 -9.40
CA SER A 555 7.76 -45.09 -9.01
C SER A 555 8.19 -44.16 -10.15
N SER A 556 8.33 -44.65 -11.39
CA SER A 556 8.66 -43.80 -12.55
C SER A 556 7.50 -42.90 -12.99
N ARG A 557 6.24 -43.36 -12.89
CA ARG A 557 5.06 -42.52 -13.10
C ARG A 557 4.92 -41.46 -12.01
N SER A 558 5.20 -41.80 -10.75
CA SER A 558 5.17 -40.85 -9.63
C SER A 558 6.28 -39.80 -9.74
N ALA A 559 7.51 -40.19 -10.10
CA ALA A 559 8.62 -39.26 -10.34
C ALA A 559 8.34 -38.32 -11.52
N SER A 560 7.78 -38.83 -12.62
CA SER A 560 7.39 -38.00 -13.77
C SER A 560 6.16 -37.11 -13.49
N THR A 561 5.28 -37.51 -12.58
CA THR A 561 4.15 -36.68 -12.10
C THR A 561 4.64 -35.58 -11.16
N ALA A 562 5.60 -35.87 -10.27
CA ALA A 562 6.26 -34.88 -9.42
C ALA A 562 7.07 -33.85 -10.24
N LEU A 563 7.79 -34.29 -11.27
CA LEU A 563 8.51 -33.43 -12.23
C LEU A 563 7.57 -32.54 -13.06
N ARG A 564 6.34 -33.00 -13.36
CA ARG A 564 5.32 -32.18 -14.05
C ARG A 564 4.72 -31.12 -13.12
N ALA A 565 4.57 -31.41 -11.83
CA ALA A 565 4.09 -30.44 -10.84
C ALA A 565 5.10 -29.30 -10.61
N THR A 566 6.41 -29.57 -10.69
CA THR A 566 7.46 -28.54 -10.57
C THR A 566 7.62 -27.63 -11.79
N ASN A 567 7.32 -28.13 -12.99
CA ASN A 567 7.48 -27.35 -14.23
C ASN A 567 6.29 -26.41 -14.55
N GLY A 568 5.30 -26.32 -13.66
CA GLY A 568 4.19 -25.36 -13.76
C GLY A 568 4.58 -23.92 -13.40
N HIS A 569 5.78 -23.68 -12.86
CA HIS A 569 6.34 -22.35 -12.61
C HIS A 569 7.69 -22.23 -13.32
N SER A 570 7.69 -21.41 -14.36
CA SER A 570 8.77 -21.17 -15.32
C SER A 570 10.08 -20.69 -14.70
N ASP A 571 11.19 -21.37 -15.00
CA ASP A 571 12.47 -20.71 -15.31
C ASP A 571 13.35 -21.61 -16.21
N ASP A 572 13.75 -21.08 -17.37
CA ASP A 572 14.14 -21.82 -18.58
C ASP A 572 15.66 -22.02 -18.68
N ARG A 573 16.29 -22.66 -17.68
CA ARG A 573 17.77 -22.83 -17.65
C ARG A 573 18.30 -24.19 -17.23
N TYR A 574 17.69 -25.31 -17.62
CA TYR A 574 18.39 -26.61 -17.55
C TYR A 574 17.95 -27.56 -18.68
N ARG A 575 18.59 -27.45 -19.84
CA ARG A 575 18.63 -28.52 -20.85
C ARG A 575 19.96 -29.24 -20.70
N VAL A 576 19.97 -30.42 -20.06
CA VAL A 576 21.11 -31.34 -20.11
C VAL A 576 20.88 -32.31 -21.28
N SER A 577 21.81 -32.28 -22.21
CA SER A 577 21.88 -33.10 -23.42
C SER A 577 22.41 -34.50 -23.10
N VAL A 578 21.57 -35.52 -23.31
CA VAL A 578 22.01 -36.92 -23.32
C VAL A 578 22.45 -37.27 -24.74
N ARG A 579 23.76 -37.37 -24.98
CA ARG A 579 24.33 -37.94 -26.22
C ARG A 579 24.56 -39.44 -26.01
N HIS A 580 23.92 -40.25 -26.85
CA HIS A 580 24.23 -41.67 -27.02
C HIS A 580 25.55 -41.83 -27.79
N ALA A 581 26.51 -42.56 -27.21
CA ALA A 581 27.64 -43.13 -27.93
C ALA A 581 27.32 -44.60 -28.24
N GLY A 582 26.93 -44.88 -29.49
CA GLY A 582 26.80 -46.23 -30.03
C GLY A 582 28.12 -46.69 -30.64
N ALA A 583 28.47 -47.94 -30.34
CA ALA A 583 29.68 -48.64 -30.75
C ALA A 583 29.86 -48.70 -32.28
N GLY A 584 31.11 -48.51 -32.72
CA GLY A 584 31.56 -48.82 -34.08
C GLY A 584 32.02 -50.28 -34.19
N SER A 585 31.61 -50.94 -35.27
CA SER A 585 32.10 -52.24 -35.71
C SER A 585 32.98 -52.07 -36.96
N LEU A 586 34.27 -52.39 -36.81
CA LEU A 586 35.26 -52.99 -37.73
C LEU A 586 36.67 -52.48 -37.41
#